data_AF-A0A535PMX5-F1
#
_entry.id   AF-A0A535PMX5-F1
#
_cell.length_a   1.000
_cell.length_b   1.000
_cell.length_c   1.000
_cell.angle_alpha   90.00
_cell.angle_beta   90.00
_cell.angle_gamma   90.00
#
_symmetry.space_group_name_H-M   'P 1'
#
loop_
_entity.id
_entity.type
_entity.pdbx_description
1 polymer ?
#
loop_
_entity_poly.entity_id
_entity_poly.type
_entity_poly.pdbx_seq_one_letter_code
_entity_poly.pdbx_strand_id
1 'polypeptide(L)'
;MTFRWPFYASVAVLGCECIACFFAGSIEWGDLGVRLGGDSAEATEQARFAIELYAIGGLNLLASIAFLIRRSGWAWWLVLGIQVAVFVLAVIEGVLTDIGWFYFSSLPLLTSLLLFAFRMAQTRLKPPIEAI
;
A
#
# COMPACT_ATOMS: atom_id res chain seq x y z
N MET A 1 -10.26 7.34 -29.03
CA MET A 1 -9.20 7.33 -27.99
C MET A 1 -9.74 6.56 -26.79
N THR A 2 -9.31 5.31 -26.60
CA THR A 2 -9.69 4.53 -25.42
C THR A 2 -9.09 5.19 -24.17
N PHE A 3 -9.94 5.72 -23.28
CA PHE A 3 -9.51 6.38 -22.05
C PHE A 3 -8.83 5.36 -21.11
N ARG A 4 -7.50 5.21 -21.23
CA ARG A 4 -6.67 4.37 -20.34
C ARG A 4 -6.35 5.05 -19.01
N TRP A 5 -6.89 6.25 -18.78
CA TRP A 5 -6.73 7.04 -17.55
C TRP A 5 -6.89 6.24 -16.26
N PRO A 6 -7.94 5.41 -16.06
CA PRO A 6 -8.10 4.73 -14.78
C PRO A 6 -7.00 3.71 -14.49
N PHE A 7 -6.37 3.15 -15.54
CA PHE A 7 -5.21 2.27 -15.38
C PHE A 7 -3.99 3.07 -14.91
N TYR A 8 -3.71 4.22 -15.53
CA TYR A 8 -2.61 5.09 -15.10
C TYR A 8 -2.82 5.63 -13.68
N ALA A 9 -4.06 5.98 -13.32
CA ALA A 9 -4.41 6.39 -11.96
C ALA A 9 -4.16 5.27 -10.94
N SER A 10 -4.46 4.01 -11.28
CA SER A 10 -4.16 2.85 -10.43
C SER A 10 -2.65 2.68 -10.20
N VAL A 11 -1.84 2.86 -11.26
CA VAL A 11 -0.37 2.78 -11.17
C VAL A 11 0.19 3.92 -10.31
N ALA A 12 -0.33 5.13 -10.48
CA ALA A 12 0.09 6.29 -9.69
C ALA A 12 -0.20 6.10 -8.19
N VAL A 13 -1.40 5.65 -7.84
CA VAL A 13 -1.77 5.39 -6.44
C VAL A 13 -0.85 4.33 -5.81
N LEU A 14 -0.61 3.22 -6.52
CA LEU A 14 0.30 2.16 -6.04
C LEU A 14 1.73 2.69 -5.83
N GLY A 15 2.23 3.48 -6.78
CA GLY A 15 3.55 4.11 -6.67
C GLY A 15 3.64 5.07 -5.47
N CYS A 16 2.62 5.91 -5.28
CA CYS A 16 2.54 6.83 -4.14
C CYS A 16 2.55 6.08 -2.81
N GLU A 17 1.81 4.99 -2.68
CA GLU A 17 1.80 4.20 -1.45
C GLU A 17 3.16 3.56 -1.16
N CYS A 18 3.81 2.98 -2.18
CA CYS A 18 5.16 2.42 -2.00
C CYS A 18 6.11 3.49 -1.45
N ILE A 19 6.11 4.68 -2.07
CA ILE A 19 6.92 5.82 -1.65
C ILE A 19 6.58 6.23 -0.21
N ALA A 20 5.28 6.31 0.14
CA ALA A 20 4.84 6.64 1.49
C ALA A 20 5.33 5.62 2.53
N CYS A 21 5.31 4.32 2.22
CA CYS A 21 5.82 3.27 3.10
C CYS A 21 7.34 3.43 3.33
N PHE A 22 8.11 3.67 2.27
CA PHE A 22 9.55 3.91 2.38
C PHE A 22 9.88 5.19 3.16
N PHE A 23 9.11 6.26 2.97
CA PHE A 23 9.30 7.49 3.75
C PHE A 23 8.95 7.31 5.22
N ALA A 24 7.84 6.64 5.53
CA ALA A 24 7.46 6.34 6.91
C ALA A 24 8.54 5.51 7.61
N GLY A 25 9.03 4.44 6.98
CA GLY A 25 10.15 3.65 7.51
C GLY A 25 11.42 4.48 7.73
N SER A 26 11.73 5.39 6.79
CA SER A 26 12.92 6.28 6.90
C SER A 26 12.81 7.31 8.02
N ILE A 27 11.60 7.85 8.26
CA ILE A 27 11.36 8.80 9.35
C ILE A 27 11.53 8.09 10.69
N GLU A 28 10.90 6.92 10.85
CA GLU A 28 11.00 6.14 12.10
C GLU A 28 12.43 5.67 12.37
N TRP A 29 13.17 5.26 11.34
CA TRP A 29 14.58 4.92 11.45
C TRP A 29 15.47 6.13 11.77
N GLY A 30 15.14 7.31 11.23
CA GLY A 30 15.82 8.56 11.53
C GLY A 30 15.62 9.00 12.98
N ASP A 31 14.38 8.90 13.48
CA ASP A 31 14.03 9.19 14.87
C ASP A 31 14.77 8.27 15.85
N LEU A 32 14.90 6.98 15.51
CA LEU A 32 15.72 6.02 16.26
C LEU A 32 17.18 6.48 16.38
N GLY A 33 17.78 6.96 15.29
CA GLY A 33 19.16 7.45 15.26
C GLY A 33 19.38 8.71 16.11
N VAL A 34 18.35 9.54 16.31
CA VAL A 34 18.38 10.73 17.16
C VAL A 34 18.15 10.39 18.63
N ARG A 35 17.35 9.35 18.92
CA ARG A 35 16.97 8.91 20.28
C ARG A 35 17.93 7.92 20.94
N LEU A 36 19.16 7.74 20.43
CA LEU A 36 20.21 6.81 20.91
C LEU A 36 20.72 7.04 22.36
N GLY A 37 19.96 7.72 23.23
CA GLY A 37 20.15 7.78 24.68
C GLY A 37 18.93 7.36 25.52
N GLY A 38 17.84 6.90 24.89
CA GLY A 38 16.61 6.43 25.54
C GLY A 38 16.56 4.92 25.81
N ASP A 39 15.56 4.49 26.57
CA ASP A 39 15.39 3.13 27.08
C ASP A 39 15.46 2.06 25.97
N SER A 40 16.21 0.98 26.22
CA SER A 40 16.60 0.00 25.19
C SER A 40 15.43 -0.79 24.57
N ALA A 41 14.30 -0.87 25.30
CA ALA A 41 13.09 -1.56 24.84
C ALA A 41 12.34 -0.76 23.77
N GLU A 42 12.10 0.54 23.99
CA GLU A 42 11.40 1.42 23.03
C GLU A 42 12.16 1.54 21.71
N ALA A 43 13.49 1.64 21.78
CA ALA A 43 14.36 1.67 20.59
C ALA A 43 14.25 0.39 19.75
N THR A 44 14.05 -0.77 20.39
CA THR A 44 13.90 -2.04 19.68
C THR A 44 12.54 -2.14 18.97
N GLU A 45 11.47 -1.66 19.59
CA GLU A 45 10.13 -1.62 19.00
C GLU A 45 10.06 -0.65 17.82
N GLN A 46 10.65 0.54 17.94
CA GLN A 46 10.68 1.53 16.86
C GLN A 46 11.53 1.05 15.66
N ALA A 47 12.65 0.35 15.90
CA ALA A 47 13.44 -0.28 14.85
C ALA A 47 12.65 -1.38 14.12
N ARG A 48 11.90 -2.21 14.87
CA ARG A 48 11.03 -3.24 14.30
C ARG A 48 9.95 -2.61 13.41
N PHE A 49 9.30 -1.56 13.89
CA PHE A 49 8.27 -0.83 13.14
C PHE A 49 8.82 -0.31 11.80
N ALA A 50 9.98 0.36 11.81
CA ALA A 50 10.61 0.87 10.60
C ALA A 50 10.97 -0.24 9.58
N ILE A 51 11.51 -1.37 10.05
CA ILE A 51 11.83 -2.52 9.19
C ILE A 51 10.56 -3.10 8.55
N GLU A 52 9.48 -3.23 9.32
CA GLU A 52 8.21 -3.75 8.82
C GLU A 52 7.59 -2.81 7.77
N LEU A 53 7.68 -1.48 7.96
CA LEU A 53 7.26 -0.50 6.96
C LEU A 53 8.04 -0.62 5.64
N TYR A 54 9.36 -0.82 5.71
CA TYR A 54 10.17 -1.09 4.53
C TYR A 54 9.80 -2.40 3.84
N ALA A 55 9.54 -3.46 4.62
CA ALA A 55 9.12 -4.75 4.08
C ALA A 55 7.76 -4.64 3.36
N ILE A 56 6.80 -3.91 3.94
CA ILE A 56 5.49 -3.64 3.34
C ILE A 56 5.66 -2.82 2.05
N GLY A 57 6.48 -1.76 2.07
CA GLY A 57 6.79 -0.97 0.89
C GLY A 57 7.40 -1.80 -0.24
N GLY A 58 8.34 -2.70 0.09
CA GLY A 58 8.94 -3.63 -0.86
C GLY A 58 7.93 -4.64 -1.43
N LEU A 59 7.06 -5.18 -0.59
CA LEU A 59 6.01 -6.12 -1.00
C LEU A 59 4.99 -5.45 -1.93
N ASN A 60 4.57 -4.23 -1.62
CA ASN A 60 3.69 -3.42 -2.48
C ASN A 60 4.36 -3.09 -3.82
N LEU A 61 5.66 -2.80 -3.82
CA LEU A 61 6.42 -2.57 -5.05
C LEU A 61 6.49 -3.82 -5.93
N LEU A 62 6.78 -4.98 -5.35
CA LEU A 62 6.80 -6.26 -6.07
C LEU A 62 5.44 -6.61 -6.65
N ALA A 63 4.36 -6.44 -5.88
CA ALA A 63 2.99 -6.64 -6.35
C ALA A 63 2.65 -5.71 -7.53
N SER A 64 3.07 -4.45 -7.44
CA SER A 64 2.88 -3.45 -8.49
C SER A 64 3.64 -3.80 -9.77
N ILE A 65 4.89 -4.26 -9.65
CA ILE A 65 5.69 -4.74 -10.79
C ILE A 65 5.02 -5.96 -11.43
N ALA A 66 4.58 -6.93 -10.63
CA ALA A 66 3.89 -8.12 -11.12
C ALA A 66 2.59 -7.75 -11.86
N PHE A 67 1.82 -6.78 -11.35
CA PHE A 67 0.63 -6.24 -11.99
C PHE A 67 0.92 -5.51 -13.31
N LEU A 68 2.01 -4.74 -13.37
CA LEU A 68 2.43 -4.04 -14.58
C LEU A 68 2.85 -5.01 -15.69
N ILE A 69 3.55 -6.09 -15.33
CA ILE A 69 4.00 -7.14 -16.27
C ILE A 69 2.83 -8.00 -16.71
N ARG A 70 2.07 -8.55 -15.75
CA ARG A 70 0.89 -9.39 -16.00
C ARG A 70 -0.35 -8.56 -15.72
N ARG A 71 -0.84 -7.84 -16.72
CA ARG A 71 -2.11 -7.07 -16.71
C ARG A 71 -3.36 -7.97 -16.68
N SER A 72 -3.35 -8.99 -15.83
CA SER A 72 -4.41 -9.98 -15.65
C SER A 72 -5.31 -9.60 -14.48
N GLY A 73 -6.57 -10.03 -14.52
CA GLY A 73 -7.49 -9.90 -13.39
C GLY A 73 -6.95 -10.55 -12.11
N TRP A 74 -6.18 -11.65 -12.24
CA TRP A 74 -5.54 -12.32 -11.10
C TRP A 74 -4.48 -11.45 -10.43
N ALA A 75 -3.67 -10.73 -11.20
CA ALA A 75 -2.66 -9.83 -10.64
C ALA A 75 -3.32 -8.65 -9.92
N TRP A 76 -4.46 -8.19 -10.43
CA TRP A 76 -5.25 -7.16 -9.74
C TRP A 76 -5.82 -7.65 -8.40
N TRP A 77 -6.35 -8.88 -8.36
CA TRP A 77 -6.80 -9.51 -7.10
C TRP A 77 -5.65 -9.73 -6.11
N LEU A 78 -4.47 -10.07 -6.61
CA LEU A 78 -3.27 -10.19 -5.77
C LEU A 78 -2.90 -8.85 -5.13
N VAL A 79 -2.91 -7.77 -5.91
CA VAL A 79 -2.66 -6.41 -5.38
C VAL A 79 -3.70 -6.05 -4.32
N LEU A 80 -5.00 -6.22 -4.59
CA LEU A 80 -6.01 -5.95 -3.56
C LEU A 80 -5.89 -6.83 -2.33
N GLY A 81 -5.60 -8.12 -2.51
CA GLY A 81 -5.42 -9.05 -1.40
C GLY A 81 -4.27 -8.63 -0.49
N ILE A 82 -3.17 -8.16 -1.10
CA ILE A 82 -2.03 -7.58 -0.36
C ILE A 82 -2.46 -6.36 0.42
N GLN A 83 -3.18 -5.41 -0.18
CA GLN A 83 -3.60 -4.20 0.53
C GLN A 83 -4.53 -4.52 1.71
N VAL A 84 -5.48 -5.43 1.52
CA VAL A 84 -6.37 -5.87 2.60
C VAL A 84 -5.56 -6.57 3.70
N ALA A 85 -4.59 -7.41 3.35
CA ALA A 85 -3.74 -8.09 4.33
C ALA A 85 -2.88 -7.09 5.13
N VAL A 86 -2.26 -6.11 4.46
CA VAL A 86 -1.47 -5.05 5.09
C VAL A 86 -2.34 -4.18 5.99
N PHE A 87 -3.56 -3.83 5.54
CA PHE A 87 -4.53 -3.10 6.36
C PHE A 87 -4.87 -3.86 7.65
N VAL A 88 -5.22 -5.15 7.53
CA VAL A 88 -5.58 -5.98 8.69
C VAL A 88 -4.38 -6.14 9.63
N LEU A 89 -3.19 -6.37 9.10
CA LEU A 89 -1.96 -6.44 9.88
C LEU A 89 -1.72 -5.14 10.66
N ALA A 90 -1.83 -4.00 9.98
CA ALA A 90 -1.66 -2.69 10.61
C ALA A 90 -2.72 -2.41 11.69
N VAL A 91 -3.97 -2.83 11.51
CA VAL A 91 -4.99 -2.70 12.56
C VAL A 91 -4.66 -3.59 13.77
N ILE A 92 -4.22 -4.83 13.54
CA ILE A 92 -3.85 -5.76 14.62
C ILE A 92 -2.64 -5.24 15.38
N GLU A 93 -1.57 -4.86 14.70
CA GLU A 93 -0.38 -4.28 15.31
C GLU A 93 -0.72 -2.95 16.01
N GLY A 94 -1.63 -2.15 15.46
CA GLY A 94 -2.13 -0.93 16.13
C GLY A 94 -2.79 -1.17 17.48
N VAL A 95 -3.48 -2.31 17.63
CA VAL A 95 -4.08 -2.72 18.91
C VAL A 95 -3.04 -3.28 19.88
N LEU A 96 -2.03 -3.98 19.36
CA LEU A 96 -1.11 -4.77 20.16
C LEU A 96 0.19 -4.04 20.56
N THR A 97 0.67 -3.13 19.73
CA THR A 97 2.00 -2.54 19.87
C THR A 97 1.94 -1.02 19.88
N ASP A 98 1.69 -0.37 18.74
CA ASP A 98 1.83 1.09 18.59
C ASP A 98 0.67 1.70 17.80
N ILE A 99 0.11 2.81 18.31
CA ILE A 99 -0.92 3.59 17.63
C ILE A 99 -0.48 4.12 16.25
N GLY A 100 0.84 4.24 15.99
CA GLY A 100 1.41 4.56 14.68
C GLY A 100 0.91 3.63 13.57
N TRP A 101 0.70 2.36 13.88
CA TRP A 101 0.13 1.38 12.95
C TRP A 101 -1.32 1.70 12.56
N PHE A 102 -2.13 2.25 13.46
CA PHE A 102 -3.49 2.69 13.10
C PHE A 102 -3.47 3.82 12.08
N TYR A 103 -2.58 4.79 12.24
CA TYR A 103 -2.41 5.86 11.25
C TYR A 103 -1.93 5.31 9.92
N PHE A 104 -0.95 4.40 9.94
CA PHE A 104 -0.47 3.70 8.76
C PHE A 104 -1.58 2.92 8.04
N SER A 105 -2.48 2.25 8.78
CA SER A 105 -3.56 1.43 8.22
C SER A 105 -4.49 2.18 7.26
N SER A 106 -4.59 3.51 7.40
CA SER A 106 -5.38 4.35 6.50
C SER A 106 -4.87 4.34 5.05
N LEU A 107 -3.55 4.14 4.85
CA LEU A 107 -2.91 4.11 3.54
C LEU A 107 -3.37 2.91 2.68
N PRO A 108 -3.18 1.64 3.10
CA PRO A 108 -3.64 0.49 2.33
C PRO A 108 -5.16 0.47 2.17
N LEU A 109 -5.92 1.00 3.14
CA LEU A 109 -7.36 1.15 3.04
C LEU A 109 -7.75 2.13 1.92
N LEU A 110 -7.16 3.34 1.92
CA LEU A 110 -7.41 4.36 0.91
C LEU A 110 -6.99 3.85 -0.49
N THR A 111 -5.81 3.23 -0.59
CA THR A 111 -5.36 2.63 -1.86
C THR A 111 -6.35 1.59 -2.36
N SER A 112 -6.82 0.68 -1.49
CA SER A 112 -7.79 -0.34 -1.85
C SER A 112 -9.08 0.27 -2.41
N LEU A 113 -9.61 1.29 -1.74
CA LEU A 113 -10.83 1.99 -2.18
C LEU A 113 -10.64 2.68 -3.54
N LEU A 114 -9.51 3.36 -3.74
CA LEU A 114 -9.19 4.02 -5.00
C LEU A 114 -9.01 3.03 -6.15
N LEU A 115 -8.30 1.92 -5.92
CA LEU A 115 -8.12 0.85 -6.91
C LEU A 115 -9.46 0.24 -7.32
N PHE A 116 -10.35 0.03 -6.34
CA PHE A 116 -11.70 -0.45 -6.61
C PHE A 116 -12.52 0.57 -7.42
N ALA A 117 -12.48 1.84 -7.04
CA ALA A 117 -13.18 2.92 -7.74
C ALA A 117 -12.71 3.06 -9.20
N PHE A 118 -11.40 3.01 -9.44
CA PHE A 118 -10.85 3.05 -10.80
C PHE A 118 -11.24 1.83 -11.61
N ARG A 119 -11.28 0.64 -10.99
CA ARG A 119 -11.73 -0.57 -11.67
C ARG A 119 -13.20 -0.46 -12.10
N MET A 120 -14.05 0.07 -11.24
CA MET A 120 -15.46 0.32 -11.55
C MET A 120 -15.64 1.39 -12.64
N ALA A 121 -14.79 2.41 -12.66
CA ALA A 121 -14.79 3.39 -13.74
C ALA A 121 -14.39 2.76 -15.09
N GLN A 122 -13.42 1.82 -15.11
CA GLN A 122 -13.04 1.10 -16.33
C GLN A 122 -14.17 0.24 -16.89
N THR A 123 -14.94 -0.44 -16.02
CA THR A 123 -16.04 -1.29 -16.48
C THR A 123 -17.20 -0.47 -17.04
N ARG A 124 -17.48 0.71 -16.47
CA ARG A 124 -18.51 1.63 -16.98
C ARG A 124 -18.15 2.32 -18.29
N LEU A 125 -16.86 2.49 -18.58
CA LEU A 125 -16.37 3.13 -19.81
C LEU A 125 -16.23 2.18 -21.00
N LYS A 126 -16.44 0.87 -20.82
CA LYS A 126 -16.57 -0.05 -21.97
C LYS A 126 -17.91 0.24 -22.67
N PRO A 127 -17.92 0.64 -23.96
CA PRO A 127 -19.18 0.81 -24.68
C PRO A 127 -19.95 -0.51 -24.70
N PRO A 128 -21.30 -0.48 -24.64
CA PRO A 128 -22.09 -1.68 -24.90
C PRO A 128 -21.69 -2.17 -26.29
N ILE A 129 -21.27 -3.44 -26.36
CA ILE A 129 -21.06 -4.12 -27.64
C ILE A 129 -22.38 -3.98 -28.39
N GLU A 130 -22.37 -3.28 -29.54
CA GLU A 130 -23.53 -3.19 -30.42
C GLU A 130 -24.05 -4.61 -30.65
N ALA A 131 -25.22 -4.88 -30.07
CA ALA A 131 -25.94 -6.10 -30.33
C ALA A 131 -26.55 -5.95 -31.73
N ILE A 132 -25.88 -6.58 -32.70
CA ILE A 132 -26.37 -7.09 -33.99
C ILE A 132 -27.07 -6.06 -34.90
#